data_AF-A0A957LT81-F1
#
_entry.id   AF-A0A957LT81-F1
#
_cell.length_a   1.000
_cell.length_b   1.000
_cell.length_c   1.000
_cell.angle_alpha   90.00
_cell.angle_beta   90.00
_cell.angle_gamma   90.00
#
_symmetry.space_group_name_H-M   'P 1'
#
loop_
_entity.id
_entity.type
_entity.pdbx_description
1 polymer ?
#
loop_
_entity_poly.entity_id
_entity_poly.type
_entity_poly.pdbx_seq_one_letter_code
_entity_poly.pdbx_strand_id
1 'polypeptide(L)'
;FVTDGVQPNDPDNTVERWLADRAFKATDDWYENMRLLQYATPVRLSGLEAREINTALLGRRAEQITITSVRTPSVAVAGKPIPIELQYRLEAPTDQNLRWFVQLLSGQNIPLAQLDSGPDDNYTTFSSLPARELLTERAGLLVPRNTPEGEYLLIAGLYNPDDEGARLITIDGPDFVSLGAVRVVKPE
;
A
#
# COMPACT_ATOMS: atom_id res chain seq x y z
N PHE A 1 -15.29 9.78 5.18
CA PHE A 1 -14.85 11.14 5.58
C PHE A 1 -15.01 12.02 4.35
N VAL A 2 -15.54 13.24 4.49
CA VAL A 2 -15.77 14.14 3.35
C VAL A 2 -15.05 15.45 3.63
N THR A 3 -14.28 15.93 2.66
CA THR A 3 -13.66 17.26 2.69
C THR A 3 -14.21 18.12 1.57
N ASP A 4 -14.28 19.43 1.80
CA ASP A 4 -14.72 20.44 0.83
C ASP A 4 -13.64 21.53 0.72
N GLY A 5 -13.19 21.82 -0.49
CA GLY A 5 -12.24 22.91 -0.77
C GLY A 5 -10.79 22.68 -0.31
N VAL A 6 -10.44 21.50 0.20
CA VAL A 6 -9.09 21.17 0.71
C VAL A 6 -8.38 20.18 -0.22
N GLN A 7 -7.15 20.50 -0.62
CA GLN A 7 -6.38 19.66 -1.52
C GLN A 7 -5.95 18.34 -0.84
N PRO A 8 -5.74 17.25 -1.61
CA PRO A 8 -5.09 16.06 -1.09
C PRO A 8 -3.75 16.39 -0.44
N ASN A 9 -3.50 15.79 0.71
CA ASN A 9 -2.25 15.98 1.47
C ASN A 9 -1.96 17.43 1.89
N ASP A 10 -2.98 18.29 1.95
CA ASP A 10 -2.86 19.64 2.47
C ASP A 10 -2.38 19.60 3.93
N PRO A 11 -1.26 20.26 4.28
CA PRO A 11 -0.70 20.24 5.64
C PRO A 11 -1.64 20.85 6.68
N ASP A 12 -2.56 21.75 6.28
CA ASP A 12 -3.54 22.35 7.17
C ASP A 12 -4.75 21.42 7.42
N ASN A 13 -4.87 20.31 6.67
CA ASN A 13 -5.90 19.30 6.87
C ASN A 13 -5.53 18.33 8.01
N THR A 14 -5.62 18.81 9.25
CA THR A 14 -5.21 18.04 10.43
C THR A 14 -5.99 16.73 10.61
N VAL A 15 -7.23 16.64 10.09
CA VAL A 15 -8.04 15.42 10.17
C VAL A 15 -7.59 14.37 9.15
N GLU A 16 -7.33 14.76 7.89
CA GLU A 16 -6.78 13.84 6.90
C GLU A 16 -5.39 13.36 7.33
N ARG A 17 -4.54 14.25 7.87
CA ARG A 17 -3.24 13.87 8.44
C ARG A 17 -3.39 12.85 9.58
N TRP A 18 -4.28 13.11 10.55
CA TRP A 18 -4.53 12.18 11.64
C TRP A 18 -5.03 10.80 11.15
N LEU A 19 -5.86 10.78 10.09
CA LEU A 19 -6.34 9.54 9.47
C LEU A 19 -5.23 8.82 8.70
N ALA A 20 -4.35 9.52 7.98
CA ALA A 20 -3.18 8.91 7.34
C ALA A 20 -2.26 8.22 8.36
N ASP A 21 -2.08 8.84 9.55
CA ASP A 21 -1.24 8.29 10.61
C ASP A 21 -1.86 7.08 11.35
N ARG A 22 -3.19 6.98 11.39
CA ARG A 22 -3.91 6.05 12.29
C ARG A 22 -4.85 5.07 11.60
N ALA A 23 -5.11 5.24 10.32
CA ALA A 23 -6.04 4.44 9.55
C ALA A 23 -5.42 4.02 8.22
N PHE A 24 -6.21 3.36 7.38
CA PHE A 24 -5.75 2.78 6.12
C PHE A 24 -6.58 3.36 4.97
N LYS A 25 -6.06 4.37 4.27
CA LYS A 25 -6.77 5.04 3.17
C LYS A 25 -7.08 4.03 2.07
N ALA A 26 -8.34 3.99 1.64
CA ALA A 26 -8.87 3.00 0.71
C ALA A 26 -9.39 3.59 -0.58
N THR A 27 -10.08 4.73 -0.51
CA THR A 27 -10.47 5.49 -1.70
C THR A 27 -10.35 6.98 -1.44
N ASP A 28 -10.26 7.74 -2.53
CA ASP A 28 -10.21 9.19 -2.58
C ASP A 28 -10.95 9.63 -3.85
N ASP A 29 -12.27 9.67 -3.75
CA ASP A 29 -13.17 9.88 -4.88
C ASP A 29 -13.58 11.35 -4.97
N TRP A 30 -13.36 11.97 -6.13
CA TRP A 30 -13.77 13.34 -6.40
C TRP A 30 -15.21 13.43 -6.91
N TYR A 31 -15.98 14.33 -6.32
CA TYR A 31 -17.32 14.71 -6.74
C TYR A 31 -17.39 16.24 -6.79
N GLU A 32 -17.18 16.81 -7.98
CA GLU A 32 -17.05 18.27 -8.17
C GLU A 32 -15.92 18.83 -7.27
N ASN A 33 -16.28 19.63 -6.26
CA ASN A 33 -15.37 20.21 -5.27
C ASN A 33 -15.25 19.41 -3.97
N MET A 34 -15.97 18.29 -3.85
CA MET A 34 -15.99 17.45 -2.66
C MET A 34 -15.14 16.20 -2.88
N ARG A 35 -14.41 15.80 -1.83
CA ARG A 35 -13.72 14.51 -1.81
C ARG A 35 -14.38 13.58 -0.82
N LEU A 36 -14.69 12.36 -1.27
CA LEU A 36 -15.13 11.28 -0.40
C LEU A 36 -13.97 10.32 -0.18
N LEU A 37 -13.51 10.26 1.06
CA LEU A 37 -12.45 9.35 1.48
C LEU A 37 -13.01 8.19 2.31
N GLN A 38 -12.63 6.97 1.94
CA GLN A 38 -12.88 5.78 2.73
C GLN A 38 -11.59 5.33 3.40
N TYR A 39 -11.66 4.99 4.70
CA TYR A 39 -10.55 4.43 5.46
C TYR A 39 -10.96 3.12 6.12
N ALA A 40 -10.06 2.14 6.15
CA ALA A 40 -10.17 0.98 7.03
C ALA A 40 -9.62 1.33 8.43
N THR A 41 -10.15 0.68 9.46
CA THR A 41 -9.67 0.84 10.84
C THR A 41 -8.69 -0.29 11.21
N PRO A 42 -7.78 -0.06 12.18
CA PRO A 42 -6.83 -1.09 12.62
C PRO A 42 -7.49 -2.26 13.36
N VAL A 43 -8.81 -2.21 13.63
CA VAL A 43 -9.52 -3.25 14.40
C VAL A 43 -9.33 -4.65 13.80
N ARG A 44 -9.26 -4.75 12.46
CA ARG A 44 -9.03 -6.05 11.79
C ARG A 44 -7.57 -6.53 11.82
N LEU A 45 -6.66 -5.70 12.34
CA LEU A 45 -5.27 -6.06 12.62
C LEU A 45 -5.04 -6.42 14.09
N SER A 46 -6.01 -6.15 14.98
CA SER A 46 -5.89 -6.46 16.40
C SER A 46 -5.63 -7.95 16.62
N GLY A 47 -4.54 -8.26 17.32
CA GLY A 47 -4.13 -9.64 17.60
C GLY A 47 -3.46 -10.37 16.43
N LEU A 48 -3.21 -9.69 15.30
CA LEU A 48 -2.38 -10.23 14.23
C LEU A 48 -0.91 -9.89 14.46
N GLU A 49 -0.06 -10.91 14.39
CA GLU A 49 1.39 -10.73 14.37
C GLU A 49 1.86 -10.29 12.99
N ALA A 50 2.95 -9.52 12.95
CA ALA A 50 3.60 -9.19 11.69
C ALA A 50 4.33 -10.44 11.17
N ARG A 51 4.14 -10.76 9.90
CA ARG A 51 4.86 -11.85 9.23
C ARG A 51 6.11 -11.29 8.57
N GLU A 52 7.25 -11.92 8.84
CA GLU A 52 8.51 -11.56 8.21
C GLU A 52 8.52 -11.93 6.72
N ILE A 53 9.10 -11.05 5.92
CA ILE A 53 9.22 -11.14 4.47
C ILE A 53 10.69 -11.02 4.06
N ASN A 54 11.39 -10.01 4.58
CA ASN A 54 12.83 -9.77 4.38
C ASN A 54 13.29 -9.92 2.92
N THR A 55 12.52 -9.36 1.98
CA THR A 55 12.81 -9.44 0.55
C THR A 55 13.27 -8.08 0.03
N ALA A 56 14.41 -8.06 -0.65
CA ALA A 56 14.97 -6.86 -1.26
C ALA A 56 14.46 -6.67 -2.69
N LEU A 57 14.17 -5.42 -3.02
CA LEU A 57 13.79 -4.90 -4.33
C LEU A 57 14.89 -3.94 -4.80
N LEU A 58 15.35 -4.15 -6.03
CA LEU A 58 16.47 -3.46 -6.65
C LEU A 58 15.99 -2.66 -7.86
N GLY A 59 16.32 -1.37 -7.87
CA GLY A 59 16.03 -0.48 -8.99
C GLY A 59 17.18 -0.36 -9.98
N ARG A 60 16.91 0.28 -11.12
CA ARG A 60 17.89 0.47 -12.21
C ARG A 60 18.95 1.52 -11.88
N ARG A 61 18.71 2.38 -10.89
CA ARG A 61 19.58 3.48 -10.45
C ARG A 61 20.17 3.19 -9.07
N ALA A 62 20.43 1.92 -8.79
CA ALA A 62 21.01 1.42 -7.54
C ALA A 62 20.14 1.67 -6.29
N GLU A 63 18.83 1.85 -6.46
CA GLU A 63 17.89 1.85 -5.36
C GLU A 63 17.81 0.44 -4.76
N GLN A 64 17.90 0.34 -3.44
CA GLN A 64 17.73 -0.91 -2.73
C GLN A 64 16.79 -0.70 -1.55
N ILE A 65 15.63 -1.35 -1.62
CA ILE A 65 14.58 -1.26 -0.61
C ILE A 65 14.20 -2.67 -0.18
N THR A 66 14.17 -2.92 1.11
CA THR A 66 13.78 -4.21 1.67
C THR A 66 12.42 -4.09 2.33
N ILE A 67 11.46 -4.89 1.87
CA ILE A 67 10.20 -5.10 2.59
C ILE A 67 10.50 -6.13 3.69
N THR A 68 10.46 -5.69 4.95
CA THR A 68 10.89 -6.48 6.10
C THR A 68 9.76 -7.32 6.66
N SER A 69 8.57 -6.74 6.82
CA SER A 69 7.42 -7.44 7.37
C SER A 69 6.09 -6.90 6.84
N VAL A 70 5.03 -7.70 7.00
CA VAL A 70 3.66 -7.30 6.69
C VAL A 70 2.71 -7.77 7.79
N ARG A 71 1.75 -6.93 8.16
CA ARG A 71 0.62 -7.29 9.01
C ARG A 71 -0.68 -7.02 8.25
N THR A 72 -1.41 -8.09 7.95
CA THR A 72 -2.65 -8.06 7.14
C THR A 72 -3.52 -9.27 7.49
N PRO A 73 -4.86 -9.18 7.46
CA PRO A 73 -5.71 -10.33 7.68
C PRO A 73 -5.64 -11.31 6.49
N SER A 74 -5.70 -12.62 6.79
CA SER A 74 -5.76 -13.68 5.78
C SER A 74 -7.14 -13.83 5.13
N VAL A 75 -8.17 -13.16 5.66
CA VAL A 75 -9.54 -13.17 5.12
C VAL A 75 -9.99 -11.75 4.80
N ALA A 76 -10.40 -11.53 3.57
CA ALA A 76 -10.97 -10.27 3.10
C ALA A 76 -12.46 -10.44 2.79
N VAL A 77 -13.23 -9.35 2.93
CA VAL A 77 -14.66 -9.33 2.60
C VAL A 77 -14.82 -8.49 1.34
N ALA A 78 -15.47 -9.03 0.32
CA ALA A 78 -15.74 -8.29 -0.91
C ALA A 78 -16.50 -6.99 -0.61
N GLY A 79 -16.09 -5.88 -1.21
CA GLY A 79 -16.63 -4.55 -0.94
C GLY A 79 -16.14 -3.87 0.33
N LYS A 80 -15.18 -4.46 1.06
CA LYS A 80 -14.55 -3.86 2.23
C LYS A 80 -13.04 -3.71 1.99
N PRO A 81 -12.40 -2.69 2.57
CA PRO A 81 -10.96 -2.54 2.49
C PRO A 81 -10.23 -3.56 3.38
N ILE A 82 -9.11 -4.05 2.87
CA ILE A 82 -8.13 -4.85 3.61
C ILE A 82 -7.13 -3.86 4.22
N PRO A 83 -7.03 -3.74 5.55
CA PRO A 83 -5.94 -2.98 6.17
C PRO A 83 -4.64 -3.78 6.05
N ILE A 84 -3.60 -3.14 5.55
CA ILE A 84 -2.30 -3.74 5.32
C ILE A 84 -1.27 -2.77 5.88
N GLU A 85 -0.52 -3.21 6.88
CA GLU A 85 0.62 -2.48 7.43
C GLU A 85 1.90 -3.12 6.90
N LEU A 86 2.70 -2.34 6.16
CA LEU A 86 3.96 -2.78 5.57
C LEU A 86 5.11 -2.11 6.29
N GLN A 87 6.11 -2.90 6.69
CA GLN A 87 7.38 -2.36 7.13
C GLN A 87 8.43 -2.54 6.05
N TYR A 88 9.18 -1.48 5.81
CA TYR A 88 10.25 -1.46 4.83
C TYR A 88 11.43 -0.64 5.32
N ARG A 89 12.57 -0.82 4.66
CA ARG A 89 13.80 -0.09 4.94
C ARG A 89 14.51 0.24 3.64
N LEU A 90 14.98 1.48 3.52
CA LEU A 90 15.93 1.88 2.48
C LEU A 90 17.33 1.42 2.91
N GLU A 91 18.05 0.68 2.07
CA GLU A 91 19.42 0.25 2.41
C GLU A 91 20.46 1.36 2.19
N ALA A 92 20.14 2.31 1.30
CA ALA A 92 20.87 3.55 1.05
C ALA A 92 19.88 4.70 0.77
N PRO A 93 20.28 5.97 0.99
CA PRO A 93 19.47 7.12 0.60
C PRO A 93 19.20 7.10 -0.91
N THR A 94 18.02 7.54 -1.33
CA THR A 94 17.65 7.63 -2.75
C THR A 94 16.97 8.96 -3.03
N ASP A 95 17.35 9.63 -4.12
CA ASP A 95 16.71 10.84 -4.62
C ASP A 95 15.61 10.54 -5.65
N GLN A 96 15.32 9.26 -5.89
CA GLN A 96 14.36 8.81 -6.88
C GLN A 96 12.93 8.99 -6.37
N ASN A 97 12.03 9.37 -7.29
CA ASN A 97 10.62 9.60 -7.01
C ASN A 97 9.84 8.28 -6.93
N LEU A 98 10.27 7.36 -6.08
CA LEU A 98 9.66 6.03 -6.02
C LEU A 98 8.23 6.11 -5.48
N ARG A 99 7.39 5.22 -5.98
CA ARG A 99 6.06 4.97 -5.44
C ARG A 99 5.94 3.49 -5.10
N TRP A 100 5.26 3.20 -4.01
CA TRP A 100 4.94 1.83 -3.63
C TRP A 100 3.53 1.49 -4.11
N PHE A 101 3.30 0.21 -4.36
CA PHE A 101 2.00 -0.31 -4.71
C PHE A 101 1.68 -1.56 -3.92
N VAL A 102 0.39 -1.81 -3.75
CA VAL A 102 -0.16 -3.07 -3.25
C VAL A 102 -1.24 -3.52 -4.22
N GLN A 103 -1.21 -4.80 -4.61
CA GLN A 103 -2.17 -5.39 -5.53
C GLN A 103 -2.74 -6.68 -4.97
N LEU A 104 -4.02 -6.94 -5.27
CA LEU A 104 -4.67 -8.22 -5.07
C LEU A 104 -4.81 -8.91 -6.44
N LEU A 105 -4.05 -9.98 -6.66
CA LEU A 105 -4.03 -10.72 -7.91
C LEU A 105 -4.96 -11.94 -7.86
N SER A 106 -5.65 -12.21 -8.96
CA SER A 106 -6.33 -13.48 -9.21
C SER A 106 -5.35 -14.63 -9.46
N GLY A 107 -5.83 -15.87 -9.47
CA GLY A 107 -5.03 -17.04 -9.86
C GLY A 107 -4.50 -17.01 -11.31
N GLN A 108 -4.92 -16.03 -12.12
CA GLN A 108 -4.43 -15.76 -13.47
C GLN A 108 -3.45 -14.58 -13.51
N ASN A 109 -2.96 -14.11 -12.36
CA ASN A 109 -2.12 -12.92 -12.19
C ASN A 109 -2.76 -11.62 -12.71
N ILE A 110 -4.10 -11.53 -12.69
CA ILE A 110 -4.82 -10.32 -13.06
C ILE A 110 -5.08 -9.48 -11.80
N PRO A 111 -4.69 -8.19 -11.76
CA PRO A 111 -4.97 -7.33 -10.62
C PRO A 111 -6.47 -7.02 -10.54
N LEU A 112 -7.08 -7.37 -9.40
CA LEU A 112 -8.49 -7.08 -9.10
C LEU A 112 -8.67 -5.83 -8.23
N ALA A 113 -7.69 -5.55 -7.39
CA ALA A 113 -7.62 -4.35 -6.58
C ALA A 113 -6.18 -3.85 -6.59
N GLN A 114 -6.00 -2.55 -6.56
CA GLN A 114 -4.70 -1.90 -6.53
C GLN A 114 -4.78 -0.63 -5.70
N LEU A 115 -3.71 -0.34 -4.98
CA LEU A 115 -3.44 0.95 -4.35
C LEU A 115 -2.00 1.33 -4.67
N ASP A 116 -1.82 2.52 -5.23
CA ASP A 116 -0.51 3.12 -5.46
C ASP A 116 -0.39 4.37 -4.58
N SER A 117 0.73 4.50 -3.86
CA SER A 117 0.97 5.68 -3.05
C SER A 117 2.47 5.99 -2.93
N GLY A 118 2.76 7.21 -2.52
CA GLY A 118 4.07 7.63 -2.04
C GLY A 118 4.21 7.32 -0.54
N PRO A 119 5.40 7.55 0.02
CA PRO A 119 5.63 7.32 1.43
C PRO A 119 4.75 8.24 2.29
N ASP A 120 4.34 7.75 3.45
CA ASP A 120 3.50 8.50 4.41
C ASP A 120 2.24 9.08 3.74
N ASP A 121 1.52 8.25 2.97
CA ASP A 121 0.33 8.64 2.19
C ASP A 121 0.54 9.83 1.23
N ASN A 122 1.76 10.03 0.70
CA ASN A 122 2.19 11.18 -0.11
C ASN A 122 2.42 12.49 0.67
N TYR A 123 2.44 12.46 2.01
CA TYR A 123 2.88 13.63 2.79
C TYR A 123 4.40 13.84 2.76
N THR A 124 5.15 12.86 2.24
CA THR A 124 6.60 12.97 2.10
C THR A 124 7.11 12.31 0.81
N THR A 125 8.42 12.43 0.57
CA THR A 125 9.12 11.85 -0.58
C THR A 125 10.23 10.91 -0.13
N PHE A 126 10.59 9.93 -0.97
CA PHE A 126 11.67 8.99 -0.68
C PHE A 126 13.02 9.68 -0.41
N SER A 127 13.27 10.83 -1.02
CA SER A 127 14.47 11.67 -0.81
C SER A 127 14.62 12.23 0.60
N SER A 128 13.53 12.31 1.37
CA SER A 128 13.56 12.80 2.74
C SER A 128 13.66 11.67 3.79
N LEU A 129 13.50 10.42 3.37
CA LEU A 129 13.43 9.29 4.27
C LEU A 129 14.82 8.91 4.77
N PRO A 130 14.95 8.56 6.07
CA PRO A 130 16.20 8.06 6.60
C PRO A 130 16.53 6.67 6.02
N ALA A 131 17.78 6.50 5.59
CA ALA A 131 18.28 5.19 5.23
C ALA A 131 18.54 4.35 6.48
N ARG A 132 18.39 3.03 6.35
CA ARG A 132 18.64 2.00 7.37
C ARG A 132 17.70 2.03 8.58
N GLU A 133 16.61 2.78 8.50
CA GLU A 133 15.55 2.79 9.51
C GLU A 133 14.33 1.99 9.04
N LEU A 134 13.60 1.42 10.00
CA LEU A 134 12.33 0.75 9.73
C LEU A 134 11.23 1.79 9.60
N LEU A 135 10.65 1.87 8.40
CA LEU A 135 9.56 2.75 8.04
C LEU A 135 8.28 1.92 7.89
N THR A 136 7.12 2.54 8.12
CA THR A 136 5.82 1.86 8.09
C THR A 136 4.89 2.56 7.11
N GLU A 137 4.33 1.81 6.16
CA GLU A 137 3.23 2.25 5.30
C GLU A 137 1.92 1.59 5.70
N ARG A 138 0.80 2.30 5.46
CA ARG A 138 -0.55 1.81 5.72
C ARG A 138 -1.38 1.88 4.46
N ALA A 139 -1.81 0.72 3.98
CA ALA A 139 -2.62 0.56 2.76
C ALA A 139 -4.02 0.03 3.09
N GLY A 140 -5.07 0.68 2.59
CA GLY A 140 -6.45 0.21 2.71
C GLY A 140 -6.96 -0.40 1.41
N LEU A 141 -6.47 -1.57 0.99
CA LEU A 141 -6.81 -2.10 -0.33
C LEU A 141 -8.30 -2.45 -0.46
N LEU A 142 -9.08 -1.68 -1.22
CA LEU A 142 -10.50 -1.91 -1.42
C LEU A 142 -10.75 -3.10 -2.35
N VAL A 143 -11.35 -4.17 -1.80
CA VAL A 143 -11.76 -5.32 -2.63
C VAL A 143 -13.06 -4.98 -3.36
N PRO A 144 -13.13 -5.14 -4.69
CA PRO A 144 -14.37 -4.94 -5.43
C PRO A 144 -15.53 -5.77 -4.87
N ARG A 145 -16.74 -5.22 -4.92
CA ARG A 145 -17.95 -5.91 -4.42
C ARG A 145 -18.31 -7.17 -5.23
N ASN A 146 -17.91 -7.20 -6.50
CA ASN A 146 -18.16 -8.29 -7.42
C ASN A 146 -17.03 -9.34 -7.43
N THR A 147 -16.02 -9.21 -6.57
CA THR A 147 -14.95 -10.20 -6.45
C THR A 147 -15.54 -11.55 -6.01
N PRO A 148 -15.32 -12.63 -6.78
CA PRO A 148 -15.75 -13.96 -6.39
C PRO A 148 -15.10 -14.42 -5.07
N GLU A 149 -15.74 -15.40 -4.43
CA GLU A 149 -15.09 -16.06 -3.30
C GLU A 149 -13.95 -16.96 -3.80
N GLY A 150 -12.84 -16.96 -3.09
CA GLY A 150 -11.67 -17.72 -3.49
C GLY A 150 -10.40 -17.24 -2.81
N GLU A 151 -9.29 -17.85 -3.20
CA GLU A 151 -7.96 -17.45 -2.78
C GLU A 151 -7.33 -16.52 -3.82
N TYR A 152 -6.72 -15.45 -3.30
CA TYR A 152 -6.09 -14.39 -4.08
C TYR A 152 -4.70 -14.13 -3.53
N LEU A 153 -3.79 -13.69 -4.38
CA LEU A 153 -2.42 -13.38 -3.98
C LEU A 153 -2.31 -11.88 -3.68
N LEU A 154 -1.93 -11.53 -2.47
CA LEU A 154 -1.59 -10.17 -2.12
C LEU A 154 -0.09 -9.94 -2.41
N ILE A 155 0.22 -8.87 -3.14
CA ILE A 155 1.60 -8.50 -3.48
C ILE A 155 1.85 -7.03 -3.19
N ALA A 156 3.11 -6.67 -3.00
CA ALA A 156 3.56 -5.28 -2.98
C ALA A 156 4.85 -5.09 -3.76
N GLY A 157 5.10 -3.89 -4.24
CA GLY A 157 6.33 -3.56 -4.92
C GLY A 157 6.53 -2.05 -4.97
N LEU A 158 7.58 -1.66 -5.67
CA LEU A 158 7.88 -0.25 -5.92
C LEU A 158 8.15 -0.02 -7.40
N TYR A 159 7.90 1.19 -7.85
CA TYR A 159 8.21 1.63 -9.21
C TYR A 159 8.67 3.08 -9.23
N ASN A 160 9.38 3.44 -10.28
CA ASN A 160 9.79 4.81 -10.55
C ASN A 160 8.96 5.38 -11.72
N PRO A 161 8.01 6.29 -11.47
CA PRO A 161 7.19 6.91 -12.51
C PRO A 161 8.03 7.75 -13.49
N ASP A 162 9.16 8.30 -13.05
CA ASP A 162 10.03 9.15 -13.87
C ASP A 162 10.97 8.33 -14.77
N ASP A 163 11.01 7.00 -14.60
CA ASP A 163 11.77 6.05 -15.41
C ASP A 163 10.82 5.10 -16.17
N GLU A 164 9.88 5.66 -16.94
CA GLU A 164 8.89 4.91 -17.73
C GLU A 164 8.01 3.95 -16.88
N GLY A 165 7.87 4.22 -15.58
CA GLY A 165 7.18 3.32 -14.66
C GLY A 165 7.97 2.05 -14.33
N ALA A 166 9.30 2.08 -14.45
CA ALA A 166 10.16 0.93 -14.17
C ALA A 166 9.93 0.43 -12.75
N ARG A 167 9.53 -0.84 -12.64
CA ARG A 167 9.38 -1.52 -11.35
C ARG A 167 10.74 -2.00 -10.84
N LEU A 168 10.89 -1.94 -9.52
CA LEU A 168 12.03 -2.55 -8.84
C LEU A 168 11.85 -4.07 -8.86
N ILE A 169 12.96 -4.79 -9.04
CA ILE A 169 12.98 -6.25 -9.17
C ILE A 169 13.57 -6.90 -7.93
N THR A 170 13.00 -8.01 -7.50
CA THR A 170 13.61 -8.88 -6.50
C THR A 170 14.83 -9.58 -7.07
N ILE A 171 15.71 -10.06 -6.20
CA ILE A 171 16.90 -10.82 -6.62
C ILE A 171 16.56 -12.08 -7.40
N ASP A 172 15.37 -12.64 -7.16
CA ASP A 172 14.86 -13.85 -7.81
C ASP A 172 14.14 -13.56 -9.14
N GLY A 173 13.97 -12.28 -9.52
CA GLY A 173 13.43 -11.85 -10.81
C GLY A 173 12.05 -11.17 -10.80
N PRO A 174 11.07 -11.55 -9.96
CA PRO A 174 9.78 -10.85 -9.90
C PRO A 174 9.91 -9.36 -9.59
N ASP A 175 9.02 -8.55 -10.15
CA ASP A 175 8.90 -7.10 -9.94
C ASP A 175 8.01 -6.73 -8.73
N PHE A 176 7.76 -7.70 -7.86
CA PHE A 176 6.97 -7.58 -6.65
C PHE A 176 7.42 -8.59 -5.60
N VAL A 177 6.94 -8.38 -4.37
CA VAL A 177 7.09 -9.25 -3.21
C VAL A 177 5.74 -9.83 -2.84
N SER A 178 5.69 -11.14 -2.58
CA SER A 178 4.48 -11.81 -2.14
C SER A 178 4.18 -11.52 -0.66
N LEU A 179 3.04 -10.90 -0.40
CA LEU A 179 2.51 -10.64 0.93
C LEU A 179 1.59 -11.76 1.43
N GLY A 180 1.48 -12.86 0.69
CA GLY A 180 0.76 -14.07 1.07
C GLY A 180 -0.64 -14.17 0.45
N ALA A 181 -1.28 -15.32 0.68
CA ALA A 181 -2.62 -15.57 0.19
C ALA A 181 -3.67 -14.90 1.09
N VAL A 182 -4.70 -14.36 0.46
CA VAL A 182 -5.88 -13.78 1.09
C VAL A 182 -7.11 -14.48 0.54
N ARG A 183 -7.94 -15.04 1.43
CA ARG A 183 -9.23 -15.61 1.07
C ARG A 183 -10.29 -14.53 1.05
N VAL A 184 -10.90 -14.29 -0.11
CA VAL A 184 -12.05 -13.38 -0.23
C VAL A 184 -13.34 -14.16 0.05
N VAL A 185 -14.21 -13.58 0.87
CA VAL A 185 -15.56 -14.06 1.18
C VAL A 185 -16.59 -12.99 0.83
N LYS A 186 -17.84 -13.39 0.58
CA LYS A 186 -18.93 -12.42 0.40
C LYS A 186 -19.30 -11.70 1.70
N PRO A 187 -19.80 -10.46 1.61
CA PRO A 187 -20.49 -9.85 2.72
C PRO A 187 -21.76 -10.64 3.05
N GLU A 188 -22.06 -10.79 4.34
CA GLU A 188 -23.33 -11.32 4.84
C GLU A 188 -24.53 -10.45 4.38
#